data_AF-A0AAD5H6G8-F1
#
_entry.id   AF-A0AAD5H6G8-F1
#
_cell.length_a   1.000
_cell.length_b   1.000
_cell.length_c   1.000
_cell.angle_alpha   90.00
_cell.angle_beta   90.00
_cell.angle_gamma   90.00
#
_symmetry.space_group_name_H-M   'P 1'
#
loop_
_entity.id
_entity.type
_entity.pdbx_description
1 polymer ?
#
loop_
_entity_poly.entity_id
_entity_poly.type
_entity_poly.pdbx_seq_one_letter_code
_entity_poly.pdbx_strand_id
1 'polypeptide(L)'
;MAGGHHLVYDIALLLLDRPSTMRPLLRLPPAAPRPAAAPGTMLTAIGWGVAEDASDGSYYLPRVLQEATLEMIPLMECAAYFAKAAPDEKWDSQFCAGCPEKRMDTCAGDSGSPLIWKGPSGDVAVGITTWGNGCAGDTPGVYADLAAASNWIRNAIQWMLREDAAGRIPGPATNGSRFEGA
;
A
#
# COMPACT_ATOMS: atom_id res chain seq x y z
N MET A 1 3.94 15.30 24.09
CA MET A 1 4.40 13.89 24.19
C MET A 1 3.29 13.03 23.62
N ALA A 2 3.16 12.97 22.29
CA ALA A 2 2.20 12.08 21.64
C ALA A 2 2.80 10.66 21.68
N GLY A 3 2.04 9.69 22.21
CA GLY A 3 2.50 8.30 22.29
C GLY A 3 2.84 7.78 20.90
N GLY A 4 4.03 7.18 20.78
CA GLY A 4 4.53 6.61 19.52
C GLY A 4 3.65 5.44 19.10
N HIS A 5 2.71 5.70 18.20
CA HIS A 5 2.03 4.64 17.46
C HIS A 5 2.99 4.19 16.35
N HIS A 6 3.65 3.06 16.56
CA HIS A 6 4.41 2.41 15.50
C HIS A 6 3.45 1.83 14.47
N LEU A 7 3.61 2.19 13.19
CA LEU A 7 2.76 1.72 12.09
C LEU A 7 3.31 0.41 11.49
N VAL A 8 3.65 -0.54 12.38
CA VAL A 8 4.14 -1.87 11.99
C VAL A 8 2.97 -2.70 11.50
N TYR A 9 3.11 -3.33 10.33
CA TYR A 9 2.05 -4.08 9.66
C TYR A 9 0.76 -3.27 9.44
N ASP A 10 0.89 -2.02 8.96
CA ASP A 10 -0.26 -1.20 8.55
C ASP A 10 -0.93 -1.75 7.27
N ILE A 11 -1.66 -2.86 7.44
CA ILE A 11 -2.27 -3.65 6.38
C ILE A 11 -3.63 -4.15 6.87
N ALA A 12 -4.64 -4.04 6.03
CA ALA A 12 -5.96 -4.60 6.26
C ALA A 12 -6.41 -5.45 5.07
N LEU A 13 -7.31 -6.41 5.33
CA LEU A 13 -8.00 -7.17 4.30
C LEU A 13 -9.50 -6.91 4.42
N LEU A 14 -10.13 -6.61 3.29
CA LEU A 14 -11.57 -6.44 3.17
C LEU A 14 -12.13 -7.61 2.38
N LEU A 15 -13.05 -8.36 2.98
CA LEU A 15 -13.85 -9.36 2.28
C LEU A 15 -15.06 -8.64 1.67
N LEU A 16 -15.20 -8.74 0.35
CA LEU A 16 -16.36 -8.19 -0.35
C LEU A 16 -17.61 -9.02 -0.03
N ASP A 17 -18.78 -8.38 -0.02
CA ASP A 17 -20.07 -9.06 0.16
C ASP A 17 -20.38 -10.05 -0.97
N ARG A 18 -19.78 -9.83 -2.15
CA ARG A 18 -19.90 -10.67 -3.34
C ARG A 18 -18.57 -10.74 -4.09
N PRO A 19 -18.26 -11.87 -4.75
CA PRO A 19 -17.10 -11.96 -5.64
C PRO A 19 -17.15 -10.91 -6.75
N SER A 20 -16.02 -10.25 -6.99
CA SER A 20 -15.90 -9.34 -8.14
C SER A 20 -15.83 -10.14 -9.44
N THR A 21 -16.46 -9.63 -10.50
CA THR A 21 -16.31 -10.14 -11.88
C THR A 21 -15.04 -9.63 -12.55
N MET A 22 -14.36 -8.65 -11.95
CA MET A 22 -13.11 -8.08 -12.45
C MET A 22 -11.95 -9.03 -12.18
N ARG A 23 -11.04 -9.15 -13.15
CA ARG A 23 -9.81 -9.91 -12.96
C ARG A 23 -8.84 -9.12 -12.07
N PRO A 24 -8.19 -9.75 -11.07
CA PRO A 24 -7.14 -9.10 -10.31
C PRO A 24 -6.02 -8.62 -11.24
N LEU A 25 -5.67 -7.33 -11.14
CA LEU A 25 -4.63 -6.71 -11.96
C LEU A 25 -3.24 -6.88 -11.36
N LEU A 26 -3.15 -6.87 -10.03
CA LEU A 26 -1.91 -6.91 -9.28
C LEU A 26 -1.72 -8.27 -8.63
N ARG A 27 -0.51 -8.80 -8.75
CA ARG A 27 -0.09 -10.02 -8.06
C ARG A 27 0.42 -9.68 -6.66
N LEU A 28 0.19 -10.58 -5.70
CA LEU A 28 0.84 -10.52 -4.40
C LEU A 28 2.29 -11.05 -4.50
N PRO A 29 3.25 -10.40 -3.83
CA PRO A 29 4.64 -10.84 -3.83
C PRO A 29 4.78 -12.16 -3.05
N PRO A 30 5.86 -12.92 -3.28
CA PRO A 30 6.25 -14.00 -2.36
C PRO A 30 6.60 -13.43 -0.98
N ALA A 31 6.71 -14.30 0.03
CA ALA A 31 7.04 -13.86 1.40
C ALA A 31 8.52 -13.48 1.61
N ALA A 32 9.38 -13.79 0.63
CA ALA A 32 10.79 -13.46 0.61
C ALA A 32 11.25 -13.30 -0.87
N PRO A 33 12.26 -12.46 -1.15
CA PRO A 33 12.98 -11.59 -0.21
C PRO A 33 12.11 -10.44 0.34
N ARG A 34 12.61 -9.77 1.39
CA ARG A 34 11.98 -8.59 2.01
C ARG A 34 12.98 -7.43 2.05
N PRO A 35 12.60 -6.20 1.64
CA PRO A 35 11.32 -5.86 1.03
C PRO A 35 11.09 -6.56 -0.32
N ALA A 36 9.85 -6.52 -0.82
CA ALA A 36 9.48 -7.21 -2.06
C ALA A 36 10.22 -6.69 -3.32
N ALA A 37 10.75 -5.47 -3.25
CA ALA A 37 11.61 -4.86 -4.26
C ALA A 37 13.02 -4.62 -3.67
N ALA A 38 14.02 -4.48 -4.54
CA ALA A 38 15.37 -4.11 -4.12
C ALA A 38 15.55 -2.59 -4.14
N PRO A 39 16.43 -2.00 -3.29
CA PRO A 39 16.80 -0.60 -3.42
C PRO A 39 17.23 -0.23 -4.84
N GLY A 40 16.84 0.96 -5.30
CA GLY A 40 17.04 1.42 -6.68
C GLY A 40 15.96 0.95 -7.67
N THR A 41 15.04 0.09 -7.24
CA THR A 41 13.91 -0.33 -8.10
C THR A 41 12.95 0.85 -8.28
N MET A 42 12.60 1.16 -9.52
CA MET A 42 11.55 2.11 -9.85
C MET A 42 10.18 1.46 -9.67
N LEU A 43 9.33 2.14 -8.91
CA LEU A 43 8.00 1.72 -8.49
C LEU A 43 6.99 2.77 -8.93
N THR A 44 5.77 2.32 -9.15
CA THR A 44 4.64 3.14 -9.58
C THR A 44 3.65 3.25 -8.43
N ALA A 45 3.47 4.46 -7.90
CA ALA A 45 2.35 4.78 -7.03
C ALA A 45 1.18 5.29 -7.88
N ILE A 46 -0.05 4.93 -7.52
CA ILE A 46 -1.27 5.43 -8.17
C ILE A 46 -2.30 5.82 -7.12
N GLY A 47 -3.04 6.90 -7.37
CA GLY A 47 -4.06 7.33 -6.42
C GLY A 47 -4.79 8.62 -6.79
N TRP A 48 -5.61 9.09 -5.85
CA TRP A 48 -6.40 10.32 -5.95
C TRP A 48 -6.15 11.26 -4.77
N GLY A 49 -5.04 11.07 -4.07
CA GLY A 49 -4.59 11.96 -3.00
C GLY A 49 -4.31 13.36 -3.50
N VAL A 50 -4.08 14.25 -2.54
CA VAL A 50 -3.82 15.66 -2.79
C VAL A 50 -2.65 15.83 -3.76
N ALA A 51 -2.89 16.59 -4.82
CA ALA A 51 -1.88 17.02 -5.79
C ALA A 51 -1.67 18.53 -5.70
N GLU A 52 -0.51 18.99 -6.14
CA GLU A 52 -0.18 20.42 -6.24
C GLU A 52 -0.23 20.86 -7.70
N ASP A 53 -0.90 21.97 -8.00
CA ASP A 53 -0.93 22.58 -9.32
C ASP A 53 0.39 23.31 -9.57
N ALA A 54 1.14 22.87 -10.60
CA ALA A 54 2.45 23.42 -10.92
C ALA A 54 2.41 24.90 -11.38
N SER A 55 1.24 25.44 -11.73
CA SER A 55 1.10 26.82 -12.21
C SER A 55 0.97 27.85 -11.08
N ASP A 56 0.31 27.50 -9.98
CA ASP A 56 0.04 28.42 -8.86
C ASP A 56 0.37 27.86 -7.47
N GLY A 57 0.82 26.60 -7.38
CA GLY A 57 1.14 25.92 -6.13
C GLY A 57 -0.09 25.53 -5.30
N SER A 58 -1.29 25.60 -5.86
CA SER A 58 -2.51 25.29 -5.12
C SER A 58 -2.71 23.78 -4.97
N TYR A 59 -3.19 23.36 -3.80
CA TYR A 59 -3.50 21.96 -3.53
C TYR A 59 -4.94 21.62 -3.95
N TYR A 60 -5.12 20.48 -4.62
CA TYR A 60 -6.43 19.99 -5.05
C TYR A 60 -6.53 18.46 -4.99
N LEU A 61 -7.77 17.95 -4.97
CA LEU A 61 -8.05 16.53 -5.13
C LEU A 61 -8.31 16.23 -6.62
N PRO A 62 -7.46 15.42 -7.27
CA PRO A 62 -7.60 15.14 -8.69
C PRO A 62 -8.87 14.32 -8.95
N ARG A 63 -9.54 14.60 -10.08
CA ARG A 63 -10.73 13.83 -10.53
C ARG A 63 -10.36 12.60 -11.36
N VAL A 64 -9.13 12.57 -11.86
CA VAL A 64 -8.57 11.48 -12.67
C VAL A 64 -7.48 10.80 -11.84
N LEU A 65 -7.34 9.49 -11.98
CA LEU A 65 -6.29 8.74 -11.31
C LEU A 65 -4.93 9.32 -11.67
N GLN A 66 -4.10 9.60 -10.68
CA GLN A 66 -2.74 10.07 -10.85
C GLN A 66 -1.74 8.92 -10.73
N GLU A 67 -0.56 9.12 -11.29
CA GLU A 67 0.56 8.17 -11.26
C GLU A 67 1.86 8.91 -10.90
N ALA A 68 2.65 8.33 -10.01
CA ALA A 68 3.97 8.81 -9.63
C ALA A 68 5.01 7.70 -9.76
N THR A 69 6.19 8.04 -10.30
CA THR A 69 7.34 7.12 -10.32
C THR A 69 8.26 7.43 -9.14
N LEU A 70 8.46 6.44 -8.29
CA LEU A 70 9.24 6.53 -7.05
C LEU A 70 10.33 5.47 -7.05
N GLU A 71 11.51 5.81 -6.54
CA GLU A 71 12.61 4.87 -6.38
C GLU A 71 12.60 4.30 -4.96
N MET A 72 12.76 2.98 -4.84
CA MET A 72 12.90 2.33 -3.55
C MET A 72 14.25 2.70 -2.91
N ILE A 73 14.22 3.09 -1.63
CA ILE A 73 15.40 3.60 -0.91
C ILE A 73 15.98 2.53 0.03
N PRO A 74 17.33 2.47 0.21
CA PRO A 74 17.94 1.60 1.19
C PRO A 74 17.42 1.84 2.61
N LEU A 75 17.19 0.76 3.37
CA LEU A 75 16.57 0.85 4.69
C LEU A 75 17.33 1.73 5.69
N MET A 76 18.67 1.68 5.67
CA MET A 76 19.50 2.53 6.53
C MET A 76 19.31 4.02 6.23
N GLU A 77 19.18 4.38 4.96
CA GLU A 77 18.96 5.77 4.54
C GLU A 77 17.55 6.22 4.89
N CYS A 78 16.55 5.38 4.58
CA CYS A 78 15.15 5.53 4.98
C CYS A 78 15.03 5.81 6.49
N ALA A 79 15.59 4.95 7.35
CA ALA A 79 15.56 5.14 8.80
C ALA A 79 16.25 6.44 9.26
N ALA A 80 17.32 6.88 8.57
CA ALA A 80 18.04 8.09 8.92
C ALA A 80 17.18 9.37 8.72
N TYR A 81 16.32 9.43 7.69
CA TYR A 81 15.40 10.55 7.49
C TYR A 81 14.44 10.73 8.68
N PHE A 82 14.04 9.63 9.32
CA PHE A 82 13.05 9.65 10.39
C PHE A 82 13.64 9.56 11.81
N ALA A 83 14.96 9.44 11.98
CA ALA A 83 15.59 9.19 13.27
C ALA A 83 15.22 10.21 14.37
N LYS A 84 14.93 11.47 14.00
CA LYS A 84 14.47 12.50 14.95
C LYS A 84 12.96 12.48 15.18
N ALA A 85 12.18 12.22 14.13
CA ALA A 85 10.72 12.30 14.16
C ALA A 85 10.08 11.01 14.72
N ALA A 86 10.71 9.86 14.48
CA ALA A 86 10.26 8.53 14.89
C ALA A 86 11.47 7.67 15.36
N PRO A 87 12.13 8.04 16.48
CA PRO A 87 13.36 7.39 16.94
C PRO A 87 13.19 5.91 17.31
N ASP A 88 11.98 5.51 17.69
CA ASP A 88 11.64 4.16 18.15
C ASP A 88 10.98 3.31 17.04
N GLU A 89 10.95 3.80 15.80
CA GLU A 89 10.23 3.14 14.69
C GLU A 89 10.84 1.79 14.30
N LYS A 90 9.98 0.82 13.97
CA LYS A 90 10.40 -0.54 13.64
C LYS A 90 10.25 -0.82 12.15
N TRP A 91 11.37 -1.05 11.48
CA TRP A 91 11.45 -1.15 10.02
C TRP A 91 11.23 -2.58 9.46
N ASP A 92 10.83 -3.54 10.29
CA ASP A 92 10.72 -4.97 9.91
C ASP A 92 9.62 -5.27 8.87
N SER A 93 8.66 -4.34 8.70
CA SER A 93 7.47 -4.53 7.87
C SER A 93 7.14 -3.32 6.99
N GLN A 94 8.11 -2.43 6.80
CA GLN A 94 7.93 -1.20 6.03
C GLN A 94 9.24 -0.82 5.31
N PHE A 95 9.11 -0.08 4.23
CA PHE A 95 10.23 0.45 3.45
C PHE A 95 9.90 1.85 2.93
N CYS A 96 10.92 2.59 2.50
CA CYS A 96 10.71 3.90 1.88
C CYS A 96 10.81 3.83 0.35
N ALA A 97 10.05 4.70 -0.30
CA ALA A 97 10.27 5.06 -1.69
C ALA A 97 10.08 6.57 -1.86
N GLY A 98 10.85 7.18 -2.75
CA GLY A 98 10.78 8.62 -3.00
C GLY A 98 11.21 8.97 -4.41
N CYS A 99 10.86 10.17 -4.86
CA CYS A 99 11.31 10.68 -6.16
C CYS A 99 12.70 11.34 -6.00
N PRO A 100 13.73 10.91 -6.75
CA PRO A 100 15.05 11.54 -6.70
C PRO A 100 15.03 13.05 -6.99
N GLU A 101 14.14 13.50 -7.87
CA GLU A 101 13.96 14.92 -8.18
C GLU A 101 13.02 15.66 -7.20
N LYS A 102 12.51 14.99 -6.17
CA LYS A 102 11.67 15.58 -5.10
C LYS A 102 10.45 16.35 -5.61
N ARG A 103 9.83 15.83 -6.67
CA ARG A 103 8.68 16.45 -7.34
C ARG A 103 7.43 15.57 -7.37
N MET A 104 7.56 14.34 -6.91
CA MET A 104 6.51 13.32 -6.94
C MET A 104 6.56 12.53 -5.63
N ASP A 105 5.40 12.23 -5.09
CA ASP A 105 5.22 11.40 -3.91
C ASP A 105 3.77 10.91 -3.84
N THR A 106 3.49 10.01 -2.91
CA THR A 106 2.12 9.82 -2.43
C THR A 106 1.78 10.89 -1.38
N CYS A 107 0.51 11.24 -1.22
CA CYS A 107 0.12 12.28 -0.28
C CYS A 107 -1.18 11.96 0.45
N ALA A 108 -1.69 12.93 1.22
CA ALA A 108 -2.94 12.81 1.95
C ALA A 108 -4.08 12.36 1.02
N GLY A 109 -4.76 11.28 1.38
CA GLY A 109 -5.79 10.65 0.55
C GLY A 109 -5.33 9.44 -0.26
N ASP A 110 -4.02 9.20 -0.37
CA ASP A 110 -3.47 7.99 -1.00
C ASP A 110 -3.27 6.82 -0.01
N SER A 111 -3.56 6.99 1.28
CA SER A 111 -3.40 5.91 2.27
C SER A 111 -4.17 4.65 1.85
N GLY A 112 -3.50 3.50 1.87
CA GLY A 112 -4.04 2.22 1.39
C GLY A 112 -3.86 1.96 -0.11
N SER A 113 -3.38 2.95 -0.89
CA SER A 113 -3.10 2.76 -2.31
C SER A 113 -1.89 1.84 -2.55
N PRO A 114 -1.83 1.13 -3.68
CA PRO A 114 -0.74 0.22 -3.97
C PRO A 114 0.49 0.96 -4.47
N LEU A 115 1.66 0.49 -4.01
CA LEU A 115 2.93 0.75 -4.67
C LEU A 115 3.28 -0.46 -5.55
N ILE A 116 3.47 -0.23 -6.84
CA ILE A 116 3.47 -1.26 -7.88
C ILE A 116 4.86 -1.41 -8.48
N TRP A 117 5.35 -2.64 -8.55
CA TRP A 117 6.48 -2.99 -9.40
C TRP A 117 5.96 -3.54 -10.73
N LYS A 118 6.25 -2.83 -11.82
CA LYS A 118 5.88 -3.25 -13.19
C LYS A 118 6.90 -4.27 -13.69
N GLY A 119 6.43 -5.49 -13.91
CA GLY A 119 7.26 -6.64 -14.26
C GLY A 119 6.92 -7.24 -15.63
N PRO A 120 7.86 -7.90 -16.32
CA PRO A 120 7.62 -8.52 -17.62
C PRO A 120 6.58 -9.66 -17.56
N SER A 121 6.36 -10.24 -16.37
CA SER A 121 5.40 -11.32 -16.11
C SER A 121 4.13 -10.83 -15.39
N GLY A 122 3.85 -9.53 -15.49
CA GLY A 122 2.72 -8.85 -14.84
C GLY A 122 3.14 -8.04 -13.61
N ASP A 123 2.25 -7.13 -13.23
CA ASP A 123 2.48 -6.15 -12.17
C ASP A 123 2.29 -6.77 -10.78
N VAL A 124 3.13 -6.34 -9.84
CA VAL A 124 3.14 -6.83 -8.46
C VAL A 124 2.90 -5.66 -7.52
N ALA A 125 1.94 -5.78 -6.60
CA ALA A 125 1.79 -4.83 -5.51
C ALA A 125 2.89 -5.11 -4.47
N VAL A 126 3.92 -4.27 -4.41
CA VAL A 126 5.07 -4.49 -3.51
C VAL A 126 4.90 -3.81 -2.16
N GLY A 127 4.09 -2.76 -2.09
CA GLY A 127 3.76 -2.10 -0.83
C GLY A 127 2.41 -1.42 -0.82
N ILE A 128 2.05 -0.90 0.34
CA ILE A 128 0.84 -0.10 0.58
C ILE A 128 1.25 1.24 1.16
N THR A 129 0.74 2.33 0.59
CA THR A 129 0.95 3.70 1.10
C THR A 129 0.42 3.83 2.52
N THR A 130 1.28 4.20 3.48
CA THR A 130 0.90 4.34 4.89
C THR A 130 1.07 5.79 5.38
N TRP A 131 2.30 6.25 5.55
CA TRP A 131 2.62 7.50 6.22
C TRP A 131 3.88 8.16 5.63
N GLY A 132 4.12 9.42 6.02
CA GLY A 132 5.27 10.20 5.61
C GLY A 132 5.31 11.53 6.35
N ASN A 133 6.36 12.32 6.12
CA ASN A 133 6.48 13.67 6.69
C ASN A 133 6.45 14.72 5.57
N GLY A 134 5.26 15.29 5.35
CA GLY A 134 4.99 16.09 4.16
C GLY A 134 4.80 15.21 2.92
N CYS A 135 4.77 15.84 1.75
CA CYS A 135 4.67 15.19 0.45
C CYS A 135 5.68 15.84 -0.51
N ALA A 136 6.29 15.05 -1.39
CA ALA A 136 7.14 15.53 -2.49
C ALA A 136 8.24 16.50 -2.02
N GLY A 137 8.99 16.09 -0.99
CA GLY A 137 10.05 16.90 -0.38
C GLY A 137 11.35 16.12 -0.16
N ASP A 138 12.11 16.54 0.86
CA ASP A 138 13.38 15.90 1.21
C ASP A 138 13.22 14.55 1.90
N THR A 139 12.04 14.26 2.46
CA THR A 139 11.75 13.01 3.17
C THR A 139 10.94 12.09 2.26
N PRO A 140 11.31 10.81 2.11
CA PRO A 140 10.53 9.88 1.29
C PRO A 140 9.22 9.46 1.96
N GLY A 141 8.29 8.92 1.17
CA GLY A 141 7.11 8.23 1.69
C GLY A 141 7.48 6.88 2.29
N VAL A 142 6.68 6.42 3.26
CA VAL A 142 6.82 5.11 3.90
C VAL A 142 5.66 4.21 3.48
N TYR A 143 5.99 2.96 3.18
CA TYR A 143 5.09 1.97 2.62
C TYR A 143 5.17 0.68 3.44
N ALA A 144 4.03 0.06 3.74
CA ALA A 144 4.00 -1.27 4.34
C ALA A 144 4.49 -2.32 3.34
N ASP A 145 5.38 -3.22 3.76
CA ASP A 145 5.96 -4.26 2.91
C ASP A 145 5.02 -5.45 2.74
N LEU A 146 4.48 -5.63 1.54
CA LEU A 146 3.59 -6.75 1.24
C LEU A 146 4.31 -8.10 1.26
N ALA A 147 5.63 -8.16 1.05
CA ALA A 147 6.38 -9.41 1.23
C ALA A 147 6.46 -9.80 2.72
N ALA A 148 6.63 -8.83 3.62
CA ALA A 148 6.63 -9.05 5.07
C ALA A 148 5.34 -9.69 5.57
N ALA A 149 4.20 -9.29 5.01
CA ALA A 149 2.88 -9.80 5.38
C ALA A 149 2.34 -10.92 4.49
N SER A 150 3.02 -11.32 3.41
CA SER A 150 2.48 -12.23 2.39
C SER A 150 1.95 -13.55 2.94
N ASN A 151 2.66 -14.16 3.91
CA ASN A 151 2.19 -15.39 4.56
C ASN A 151 0.91 -15.17 5.37
N TRP A 152 0.87 -14.08 6.15
CA TRP A 152 -0.32 -13.71 6.92
C TRP A 152 -1.50 -13.43 5.97
N ILE A 153 -1.29 -12.67 4.90
CA ILE A 153 -2.32 -12.36 3.89
C ILE A 153 -2.90 -13.65 3.31
N ARG A 154 -2.05 -14.57 2.86
CA ARG A 154 -2.50 -15.84 2.27
C ARG A 154 -3.30 -16.68 3.27
N ASN A 155 -2.81 -16.79 4.51
CA ASN A 155 -3.51 -17.55 5.56
C ASN A 155 -4.85 -16.89 5.95
N ALA A 156 -4.88 -15.55 6.06
CA ALA A 156 -6.06 -14.78 6.38
C ALA A 156 -7.12 -14.91 5.28
N ILE A 157 -6.74 -14.83 4.00
CA ILE A 157 -7.66 -15.08 2.87
C ILE A 157 -8.26 -16.48 2.97
N GLN A 158 -7.43 -17.51 3.18
CA GLN A 158 -7.92 -18.88 3.29
C GLN A 158 -8.86 -19.06 4.49
N TRP A 159 -8.57 -18.41 5.61
CA TRP A 159 -9.45 -18.40 6.77
C TRP A 159 -10.77 -17.69 6.47
N MET A 160 -10.73 -16.45 5.94
CA MET A 160 -11.92 -15.66 5.61
C MET A 160 -12.87 -16.42 4.68
N LEU A 161 -12.35 -17.04 3.62
CA LEU A 161 -13.15 -17.82 2.68
C LEU A 161 -13.81 -19.06 3.31
N ARG A 162 -13.14 -19.73 4.26
CA ARG A 162 -13.74 -20.86 4.98
C ARG A 162 -14.84 -20.44 5.95
N GLU A 163 -14.64 -19.32 6.64
CA GLU A 163 -15.62 -18.80 7.60
C GLU A 163 -16.86 -18.24 6.89
N ASP A 164 -16.66 -17.57 5.75
CA ASP A 164 -17.74 -17.08 4.89
C ASP A 164 -18.57 -18.24 4.32
N ALA A 165 -17.92 -19.26 3.76
CA ALA A 165 -18.61 -20.46 3.25
C ALA A 165 -19.39 -21.22 4.33
N ALA A 166 -19.00 -21.08 5.60
CA ALA A 166 -19.69 -21.66 6.74
C ALA A 166 -20.76 -20.74 7.35
N GLY A 167 -21.01 -19.56 6.78
CA GLY A 167 -21.99 -18.59 7.27
C GLY A 167 -21.61 -17.94 8.60
N ARG A 168 -20.31 -17.92 8.96
CA ARG A 168 -19.81 -17.36 10.23
C ARG A 168 -19.31 -15.93 10.13
N ILE A 169 -19.08 -15.43 8.91
CA ILE A 169 -18.85 -14.00 8.67
C ILE A 169 -20.21 -13.35 8.38
N PRO A 170 -20.64 -12.36 9.19
CA PRO A 170 -21.87 -11.63 8.90
C PRO A 170 -21.72 -10.86 7.58
N GLY A 171 -22.33 -11.37 6.52
CA GLY A 171 -22.56 -10.59 5.30
C GLY A 171 -23.76 -9.65 5.47
N PRO A 172 -23.94 -8.65 4.60
CA PRO A 172 -25.22 -7.96 4.52
C PRO A 172 -26.31 -9.02 4.34
N ALA A 173 -27.39 -8.93 5.12
CA ALA A 173 -28.49 -9.88 5.07
C ALA A 173 -28.95 -10.02 3.61
N THR A 174 -28.55 -11.09 2.95
CA THR A 174 -29.13 -11.45 1.67
C THR A 174 -30.53 -11.90 2.03
N ASN A 175 -31.49 -10.99 1.86
CA ASN A 175 -32.90 -11.37 1.85
C ASN A 175 -33.07 -12.42 0.77
N GLY A 176 -33.03 -13.69 1.17
CA GLY A 176 -33.40 -14.89 0.45
C GLY A 176 -33.16 -14.88 -1.05
N SER A 177 -31.94 -15.20 -1.49
CA SER A 177 -31.75 -16.06 -2.65
C SER A 177 -30.31 -16.55 -2.70
N ARG A 178 -30.11 -17.77 -2.19
CA ARG A 178 -29.05 -18.66 -2.63
C ARG A 178 -29.23 -18.80 -4.14
N PHE A 179 -28.46 -18.07 -4.94
CA PHE A 179 -28.51 -18.16 -6.39
C PHE A 179 -27.94 -19.52 -6.81
N GLU A 180 -28.83 -20.50 -6.96
CA GLU A 180 -28.61 -21.62 -7.86
C GLU A 180 -28.65 -21.09 -9.30
N GLY A 181 -27.56 -21.30 -10.05
CA GLY A 181 -27.56 -21.41 -11.51
C GLY A 181 -27.88 -20.18 -12.36
N ALA A 182 -26.85 -19.66 -13.04
CA ALA A 182 -26.91 -19.30 -14.46
C ALA A 182 -25.50 -19.42 -15.06
#